data_AF-A0A0A2V5N3-F1
#
_entry.id   AF-A0A0A2V5N3-F1
#
_cell.length_a   1.000
_cell.length_b   1.000
_cell.length_c   1.000
_cell.angle_alpha   90.00
_cell.angle_beta   90.00
_cell.angle_gamma   90.00
#
_symmetry.space_group_name_H-M   'P 1'
#
loop_
_entity.id
_entity.type
_entity.pdbx_description
1 polymer ?
#
loop_
_entity_poly.entity_id
_entity_poly.type
_entity_poly.pdbx_seq_one_letter_code
_entity_poly.pdbx_strand_id
1 'polypeptide(L)'
;MIRTVVGFLALAASALAGFNPHVDIVNLAFITSITPAAVDFASATSKCIKSPLNTGVLLCKELQEDIKTCQAKETTVLISMGGDNSPSPNWVDAADAEKSAQLIWDMFGPVTSSKVDRPFGTSVVNGFDLDFETPVNHLSAFADRLRHLMDSATDKFYLSAAPLP
;
A
#
# COMPACT_ATOMS: atom_id res chain seq x y z
N MET A 1 -6.76 22.20 16.65
CA MET A 1 -5.57 21.39 16.99
C MET A 1 -5.05 20.84 15.67
N ILE A 2 -4.00 21.45 15.12
CA ILE A 2 -3.46 21.08 13.80
C ILE A 2 -2.71 19.76 14.02
N ARG A 3 -3.23 18.69 13.41
CA ARG A 3 -2.71 17.34 13.47
C ARG A 3 -1.81 17.11 12.26
N THR A 4 -0.60 16.64 12.51
CA THR A 4 0.49 16.58 11.51
C THR A 4 0.30 15.38 10.61
N VAL A 5 0.11 15.61 9.31
CA VAL A 5 0.32 14.59 8.28
C VAL A 5 1.83 14.48 8.09
N VAL A 6 2.44 13.38 8.53
CA VAL A 6 3.85 13.11 8.19
C VAL A 6 3.86 12.63 6.74
N GLY A 7 4.02 13.58 5.82
CA GLY A 7 4.36 13.31 4.44
C GLY A 7 5.78 12.74 4.34
N PHE A 8 5.94 11.75 3.47
CA PHE A 8 7.20 11.22 2.94
C PHE A 8 8.38 11.19 3.91
N LEU A 9 8.38 10.24 4.83
CA LEU A 9 9.65 9.82 5.41
C LEU A 9 9.68 8.30 5.56
N ALA A 10 10.65 7.71 4.86
CA ALA A 10 11.04 6.31 4.82
C ALA A 10 11.45 5.75 6.20
N LEU A 11 10.53 5.77 7.17
CA LEU A 11 10.72 5.30 8.52
C LEU A 11 9.68 4.25 8.91
N ALA A 12 9.26 3.42 7.95
CA ALA A 12 8.27 2.37 8.16
C ALA A 12 8.66 1.37 9.28
N ALA A 13 9.95 1.13 9.53
CA ALA A 13 10.37 0.19 10.58
C ALA A 13 10.42 0.80 12.00
N SER A 14 10.98 2.00 12.15
CA SER A 14 11.18 2.61 13.48
C SER A 14 9.95 3.34 14.00
N ALA A 15 9.05 3.81 13.12
CA ALA A 15 7.78 4.40 13.54
C ALA A 15 6.75 3.35 14.02
N LEU A 16 6.85 2.10 13.54
CA LEU A 16 6.02 1.01 14.00
C LEU A 16 6.49 0.43 15.35
N ALA A 17 7.81 0.32 15.55
CA ALA A 17 8.40 -0.17 16.80
C ALA A 17 8.32 0.83 17.97
N GLY A 18 8.13 2.13 17.69
CA GLY A 18 8.02 3.19 18.70
C GLY A 18 6.75 4.00 18.47
N PHE A 19 5.65 3.61 19.14
CA PHE A 19 4.40 4.37 19.09
C PHE A 19 4.64 5.85 19.40
N ASN A 20 4.37 6.72 18.42
CA ASN A 20 4.36 8.16 18.59
C ASN A 20 2.90 8.63 18.67
N PRO A 21 2.42 9.13 19.82
CA PRO A 21 1.04 9.58 19.98
C PRO A 21 0.70 10.83 19.15
N HIS A 22 1.67 11.41 18.44
CA HIS A 22 1.48 12.56 17.56
C HIS A 22 1.36 12.19 16.06
N VAL A 23 1.34 10.90 15.72
CA VAL A 23 1.20 10.42 14.33
C VAL A 23 -0.18 9.80 14.13
N ASP A 24 -1.02 10.46 13.34
CA ASP A 24 -2.38 10.01 13.04
C ASP A 24 -2.45 9.09 11.81
N ILE A 25 -1.58 9.33 10.82
CA ILE A 25 -1.52 8.59 9.55
C ILE A 25 -0.08 8.17 9.26
N VAL A 26 0.12 6.91 8.90
CA VAL A 26 1.39 6.35 8.43
C VAL A 26 1.20 5.85 7.00
N ASN A 27 1.98 6.36 6.06
CA ASN A 27 2.09 5.82 4.71
C ASN A 27 3.26 4.81 4.66
N LEU A 28 2.94 3.53 4.56
CA LEU A 28 3.93 2.48 4.31
C LEU A 28 4.38 2.57 2.86
N ALA A 29 5.68 2.70 2.66
CA ALA A 29 6.29 3.01 1.38
C ALA A 29 7.32 1.92 1.06
N PHE A 30 7.24 1.16 -0.04
CA PHE A 30 6.31 1.29 -1.17
C PHE A 30 5.91 -0.05 -1.81
N ILE A 31 4.77 -0.04 -2.52
CA ILE A 31 4.55 -0.89 -3.70
C ILE A 31 5.35 -0.28 -4.85
N THR A 32 6.46 -0.90 -5.20
CA THR A 32 7.41 -0.36 -6.21
C THR A 32 7.08 -0.80 -7.63
N SER A 33 6.27 -1.84 -7.80
CA SER A 33 5.73 -2.26 -9.10
C SER A 33 4.39 -2.96 -8.92
N ILE A 34 3.47 -2.77 -9.85
CA ILE A 34 2.12 -3.35 -9.78
C ILE A 34 2.01 -4.64 -10.61
N THR A 35 2.61 -4.68 -11.80
CA THR A 35 2.56 -5.87 -12.68
C THR A 35 3.87 -6.02 -13.44
N PRO A 36 4.78 -6.92 -13.01
CA PRO A 36 4.66 -7.83 -11.86
C PRO A 36 4.66 -7.06 -10.52
N ALA A 37 3.95 -7.59 -9.52
CA ALA A 37 3.88 -6.95 -8.21
C ALA A 37 5.22 -7.05 -7.47
N ALA A 38 5.66 -5.94 -6.88
CA ALA A 38 6.85 -5.86 -6.04
C ALA A 38 6.66 -4.82 -4.92
N VAL A 39 7.33 -5.05 -3.79
CA VAL A 39 7.34 -4.14 -2.63
C VAL A 39 8.78 -3.94 -2.14
N ASP A 40 9.07 -2.75 -1.63
CA ASP A 40 10.31 -2.45 -0.93
C ASP A 40 10.05 -1.48 0.23
N PHE A 41 10.35 -1.91 1.44
CA PHE A 41 10.23 -1.17 2.70
C PHE A 41 11.62 -0.85 3.31
N ALA A 42 12.63 -0.68 2.46
CA ALA A 42 14.01 -0.41 2.83
C ALA A 42 14.59 -1.44 3.84
N SER A 43 15.08 -1.01 5.00
CA SER A 43 15.67 -1.93 5.98
C SER A 43 14.65 -2.92 6.57
N ALA A 44 13.35 -2.61 6.54
CA ALA A 44 12.30 -3.54 6.97
C ALA A 44 12.20 -4.76 6.04
N THR A 45 12.51 -4.57 4.75
CA THR A 45 12.55 -5.61 3.72
C THR A 45 13.46 -6.77 4.09
N SER A 46 14.55 -6.49 4.82
CA SER A 46 15.53 -7.52 5.24
C SER A 46 14.94 -8.59 6.17
N LYS A 47 13.81 -8.30 6.81
CA LYS A 47 13.09 -9.21 7.71
C LYS A 47 11.93 -9.94 7.02
N CYS A 48 11.67 -9.62 5.75
CA CYS A 48 10.66 -10.29 4.96
C CYS A 48 11.25 -11.53 4.26
N ILE A 49 10.41 -12.50 3.96
CA ILE A 49 10.79 -13.69 3.18
C ILE A 49 10.18 -13.60 1.78
N LYS A 50 10.85 -14.15 0.77
CA LYS A 50 10.28 -14.23 -0.58
C LYS A 50 9.04 -15.12 -0.59
N SER A 51 7.99 -14.71 -1.27
CA SER A 51 6.83 -15.58 -1.45
C SER A 51 7.22 -16.82 -2.28
N PRO A 52 6.73 -18.01 -1.91
CA PRO A 52 6.86 -19.20 -2.74
C PRO A 52 6.02 -19.16 -4.02
N LEU A 53 5.04 -18.27 -4.14
CA LEU A 53 4.18 -18.11 -5.32
C LEU A 53 4.76 -17.12 -6.33
N ASN A 54 5.26 -15.97 -5.86
CA ASN A 54 5.93 -14.95 -6.67
C ASN A 54 7.17 -14.41 -5.94
N THR A 55 8.36 -14.69 -6.47
CA THR A 55 9.63 -14.27 -5.84
C THR A 55 9.85 -12.76 -5.83
N GLY A 56 9.07 -11.99 -6.62
CA GLY A 56 9.04 -10.53 -6.60
C GLY A 56 8.21 -9.95 -5.44
N VAL A 57 7.36 -10.76 -4.80
CA VAL A 57 6.56 -10.35 -3.64
C VAL A 57 7.21 -10.87 -2.36
N LEU A 58 7.24 -10.01 -1.34
CA LEU A 58 7.81 -10.31 -0.03
C LEU A 58 6.71 -10.46 1.00
N LEU A 59 6.85 -11.45 1.88
CA LEU A 59 5.98 -11.72 3.01
C LEU A 59 6.64 -11.18 4.28
N CYS A 60 6.05 -10.15 4.86
CA CYS A 60 6.60 -9.34 5.94
C CYS A 60 5.80 -9.55 7.23
N LYS A 61 6.11 -10.62 7.97
CA LYS A 61 5.37 -10.99 9.20
C LYS A 61 5.45 -9.91 10.29
N GLU A 62 6.60 -9.26 10.45
CA GLU A 62 6.73 -8.17 11.44
C GLU A 62 5.86 -6.97 11.05
N LEU A 63 5.90 -6.52 9.78
CA LEU A 63 5.02 -5.45 9.30
C LEU A 63 3.53 -5.80 9.45
N GLN A 64 3.15 -7.07 9.24
CA GLN A 64 1.78 -7.52 9.53
C GLN A 64 1.38 -7.25 11.00
N GLU A 65 2.23 -7.61 11.95
CA GLU A 65 1.98 -7.44 13.40
C GLU A 65 1.96 -5.96 13.79
N ASP A 66 2.87 -5.19 13.21
CA ASP A 66 3.00 -3.76 13.43
C ASP A 66 1.79 -2.96 12.93
N ILE A 67 1.27 -3.30 11.74
CA ILE A 67 0.04 -2.69 11.19
C ILE A 67 -1.11 -2.84 12.18
N LYS A 68 -1.31 -4.05 12.73
CA LYS A 68 -2.37 -4.32 13.72
C LYS A 68 -2.14 -3.51 15.00
N THR A 69 -0.88 -3.38 15.43
CA THR A 69 -0.51 -2.59 16.61
C THR A 69 -0.81 -1.11 16.42
N CYS A 70 -0.51 -0.53 15.25
CA CYS A 70 -0.86 0.84 14.91
C CYS A 70 -2.37 1.06 14.86
N GLN A 71 -3.10 0.17 14.19
CA GLN A 71 -4.56 0.25 14.08
C GLN A 71 -5.25 0.14 15.44
N ALA A 72 -4.75 -0.72 16.34
CA ALA A 72 -5.24 -0.84 17.72
C ALA A 72 -5.03 0.44 18.55
N LYS A 73 -4.17 1.35 18.08
CA LYS A 73 -3.91 2.66 18.68
C LYS A 73 -4.53 3.80 17.88
N GLU A 74 -5.49 3.50 17.01
CA GLU A 74 -6.22 4.45 16.16
C GLU A 74 -5.36 5.17 15.12
N THR A 75 -4.14 4.69 14.85
CA THR A 75 -3.31 5.19 13.75
C THR A 75 -3.81 4.58 12.43
N THR A 76 -4.08 5.45 11.46
CA THR A 76 -4.43 5.05 10.09
C THR A 76 -3.17 4.62 9.34
N VAL A 77 -3.18 3.42 8.76
CA VAL A 77 -2.06 2.90 7.98
C VAL A 77 -2.46 2.77 6.51
N LEU A 78 -1.83 3.55 5.64
CA LEU A 78 -1.98 3.46 4.18
C LEU A 78 -0.79 2.71 3.59
N ILE A 79 -0.98 2.05 2.44
CA ILE A 79 0.13 1.56 1.60
C ILE A 79 0.28 2.49 0.39
N SER A 80 1.49 3.01 0.21
CA SER A 80 1.84 3.93 -0.88
C SER A 80 2.44 3.17 -2.06
N MET A 81 2.06 3.56 -3.27
CA MET A 81 2.54 3.00 -4.53
C MET A 81 3.18 4.07 -5.40
N GLY A 82 4.30 3.73 -6.02
CA GLY A 82 5.13 4.69 -6.75
C GLY A 82 6.42 5.02 -6.01
N GLY A 83 6.75 6.30 -5.88
CA GLY A 83 8.04 6.84 -5.43
C GLY A 83 9.05 7.05 -6.57
N ASP A 84 10.05 7.91 -6.30
CA ASP A 84 11.10 8.45 -7.19
C ASP A 84 11.74 7.47 -8.20
N ASN A 85 11.82 6.17 -7.89
CA ASN A 85 12.50 5.17 -8.74
C ASN A 85 11.60 4.00 -9.19
N SER A 86 10.28 4.12 -9.06
CA SER A 86 9.36 3.06 -9.44
C SER A 86 9.00 3.12 -10.92
N PRO A 87 9.09 2.00 -11.67
CA PRO A 87 8.67 1.97 -13.06
C PRO A 87 7.18 2.31 -13.17
N SER A 88 6.82 3.12 -14.17
CA SER A 88 5.43 3.36 -14.50
C SER A 88 4.72 2.03 -14.85
N PRO A 89 3.48 1.81 -14.40
CA PRO A 89 2.70 0.66 -14.82
C PRO A 89 2.54 0.60 -16.35
N ASN A 90 2.59 -0.59 -16.91
CA ASN A 90 2.53 -0.83 -18.36
C ASN A 90 1.11 -1.10 -18.86
N TRP A 91 0.12 -0.34 -18.39
CA TRP A 91 -1.28 -0.51 -18.79
C TRP A 91 -1.50 -0.07 -20.24
N VAL A 92 -1.99 -0.98 -21.09
CA VAL A 92 -2.27 -0.69 -22.50
C VAL A 92 -3.60 0.04 -22.65
N ASP A 93 -4.58 -0.33 -21.83
CA ASP A 93 -5.92 0.26 -21.79
C ASP A 93 -6.44 0.41 -20.35
N ALA A 94 -7.65 0.97 -20.22
CA ALA A 94 -8.32 1.11 -18.93
C ALA A 94 -8.59 -0.25 -18.25
N ALA A 95 -8.86 -1.31 -19.00
CA ALA A 95 -9.15 -2.62 -18.43
C ALA A 95 -7.92 -3.23 -17.74
N ASP A 96 -6.72 -2.99 -18.27
CA ASP A 96 -5.47 -3.41 -17.61
C ASP A 96 -5.20 -2.63 -16.32
N ALA A 97 -5.55 -1.34 -16.30
CA ALA A 97 -5.50 -0.51 -15.09
C ALA A 97 -6.50 -1.00 -14.02
N GLU A 98 -7.73 -1.32 -14.42
CA GLU A 98 -8.76 -1.86 -13.52
C GLU A 98 -8.38 -3.24 -12.93
N LYS A 99 -7.80 -4.14 -13.74
CA LYS A 99 -7.27 -5.43 -13.26
C LYS A 99 -6.16 -5.23 -12.23
N SER A 100 -5.31 -4.23 -12.46
CA SER A 100 -4.23 -3.88 -11.54
C SER A 100 -4.77 -3.33 -10.22
N ALA A 101 -5.82 -2.51 -10.26
CA ALA A 101 -6.52 -2.05 -9.06
C ALA A 101 -7.13 -3.21 -8.27
N GLN A 102 -7.73 -4.19 -8.97
CA GLN A 102 -8.22 -5.42 -8.33
C GLN A 102 -7.08 -6.22 -7.68
N LEU A 103 -5.94 -6.37 -8.35
CA LEU A 103 -4.77 -7.05 -7.79
C LEU A 103 -4.30 -6.38 -6.49
N ILE A 104 -4.12 -5.06 -6.50
CA ILE A 104 -3.71 -4.30 -5.31
C ILE A 104 -4.74 -4.45 -4.18
N TRP A 105 -6.03 -4.38 -4.50
CA TRP A 105 -7.09 -4.61 -3.52
C TRP A 105 -7.05 -6.03 -2.94
N ASP A 106 -6.88 -7.06 -3.76
CA ASP A 106 -6.80 -8.46 -3.32
C ASP A 106 -5.53 -8.73 -2.49
N MET A 107 -4.43 -7.99 -2.72
CA MET A 107 -3.18 -8.10 -1.96
C MET A 107 -3.25 -7.44 -0.57
N PHE A 108 -3.91 -6.28 -0.44
CA PHE A 108 -3.80 -5.43 0.76
C PHE A 108 -5.13 -5.06 1.43
N GLY A 109 -6.26 -5.17 0.71
CA GLY A 109 -7.62 -4.97 1.20
C GLY A 109 -8.15 -6.16 2.01
N PRO A 110 -9.46 -6.25 2.28
CA PRO A 110 -10.07 -7.36 3.02
C PRO A 110 -9.66 -8.74 2.47
N VAL A 111 -9.38 -9.68 3.36
CA VAL A 111 -8.97 -11.04 2.98
C VAL A 111 -10.15 -11.74 2.30
N THR A 112 -9.98 -12.10 1.03
CA THR A 112 -10.94 -12.93 0.28
C THR A 112 -10.36 -14.34 0.06
N SER A 113 -11.14 -15.24 -0.56
CA SER A 113 -10.68 -16.60 -0.89
C SER A 113 -9.69 -16.67 -2.06
N SER A 114 -9.33 -15.53 -2.68
CA SER A 114 -8.38 -15.47 -3.79
C SER A 114 -6.98 -15.91 -3.39
N LYS A 115 -6.32 -16.74 -4.22
CA LYS A 115 -4.92 -17.13 -4.05
C LYS A 115 -3.99 -16.05 -4.62
N VAL A 116 -3.76 -15.02 -3.83
CA VAL A 116 -2.85 -13.90 -4.14
C VAL A 116 -1.80 -13.80 -3.04
N ASP A 117 -0.60 -13.37 -3.40
CA ASP A 117 0.42 -13.06 -2.39
C ASP A 117 0.03 -11.82 -1.60
N ARG A 118 -0.03 -11.97 -0.27
CA ARG A 118 -0.37 -10.87 0.63
C ARG A 118 0.86 -10.50 1.45
N PRO A 119 1.54 -9.39 1.14
CA PRO A 119 2.78 -9.01 1.85
C PRO A 119 2.61 -8.87 3.36
N PHE A 120 1.42 -8.46 3.79
CA PHE A 120 1.07 -8.33 5.21
C PHE A 120 0.13 -9.44 5.67
N GLY A 121 0.13 -10.59 5.00
CA GLY A 121 -0.71 -11.76 5.30
C GLY A 121 -2.16 -11.39 5.58
N THR A 122 -2.59 -11.50 6.85
CA THR A 122 -3.99 -11.26 7.27
C THR A 122 -4.31 -9.81 7.61
N SER A 123 -3.31 -8.92 7.66
CA SER A 123 -3.57 -7.50 7.92
C SER A 123 -4.24 -6.85 6.70
N VAL A 124 -5.15 -5.93 6.99
CA VAL A 124 -5.87 -5.11 6.02
C VAL A 124 -5.46 -3.68 6.27
N VAL A 125 -4.94 -2.98 5.25
CA VAL A 125 -4.57 -1.56 5.37
C VAL A 125 -5.82 -0.69 5.49
N ASN A 126 -5.70 0.52 6.03
CA ASN A 126 -6.81 1.47 6.08
C ASN A 126 -7.02 2.19 4.74
N GLY A 127 -6.13 2.01 3.77
CA GLY A 127 -6.25 2.65 2.47
C GLY A 127 -4.98 2.64 1.65
N PHE A 128 -5.00 3.41 0.57
CA PHE A 128 -3.99 3.44 -0.47
C PHE A 128 -3.55 4.88 -0.74
N ASP A 129 -2.27 5.04 -1.05
CA ASP A 129 -1.68 6.33 -1.38
C ASP A 129 -1.04 6.24 -2.78
N LEU A 130 -1.39 7.19 -3.66
CA LEU A 130 -0.91 7.27 -5.04
C LEU A 130 0.24 8.28 -5.12
N ASP A 131 1.46 7.79 -5.03
CA ASP A 131 2.70 8.57 -5.11
C ASP A 131 3.41 8.34 -6.44
N PHE A 132 2.68 8.53 -7.54
CA PHE A 132 3.27 8.42 -8.86
C PHE A 132 3.98 9.74 -9.23
N GLU A 133 5.30 9.72 -9.13
CA GLU A 133 6.17 10.88 -9.43
C GLU A 133 6.43 11.10 -10.93
N THR A 134 5.84 10.26 -11.79
CA THR A 134 5.84 10.42 -13.25
C THR A 134 4.43 10.20 -13.82
N PRO A 135 4.10 10.74 -15.01
CA PRO A 135 2.80 10.51 -15.62
C PRO A 135 2.52 9.01 -15.84
N VAL A 136 1.35 8.56 -15.39
CA VAL A 136 0.87 7.17 -15.57
C VAL A 136 -0.35 7.16 -16.47
N ASN A 137 -0.27 6.44 -17.59
CA ASN A 137 -1.41 6.22 -18.48
C ASN A 137 -2.53 5.50 -17.74
N HIS A 138 -3.79 5.84 -18.02
CA HIS A 138 -4.97 5.17 -17.44
C HIS A 138 -5.08 5.19 -15.90
N LEU A 139 -4.33 6.09 -15.22
CA LEU A 139 -4.36 6.22 -13.76
C LEU A 139 -5.75 6.52 -13.19
N SER A 140 -6.59 7.28 -13.91
CA SER A 140 -7.96 7.53 -13.49
C SER A 140 -8.79 6.24 -13.42
N ALA A 141 -8.67 5.35 -14.41
CA ALA A 141 -9.38 4.07 -14.41
C ALA A 141 -8.92 3.17 -13.26
N PHE A 142 -7.62 3.14 -12.96
CA PHE A 142 -7.08 2.46 -11.79
C PHE A 142 -7.68 3.02 -10.49
N ALA A 143 -7.63 4.34 -10.30
CA ALA A 143 -8.09 5.01 -9.08
C ALA A 143 -9.60 4.86 -8.88
N ASP A 144 -10.39 5.01 -9.94
CA ASP A 144 -11.86 4.84 -9.92
C ASP A 144 -12.25 3.41 -9.55
N ARG A 145 -11.56 2.41 -10.12
CA ARG A 145 -11.78 1.01 -9.77
C ARG A 145 -11.44 0.71 -8.32
N LEU A 146 -10.30 1.22 -7.84
CA LEU A 146 -9.88 1.04 -6.45
C LEU A 146 -10.88 1.69 -5.50
N ARG A 147 -11.34 2.92 -5.79
CA ARG A 147 -12.39 3.61 -5.05
C ARG A 147 -13.69 2.82 -5.01
N HIS A 148 -14.12 2.26 -6.14
CA HIS A 148 -15.33 1.44 -6.20
C HIS A 148 -15.24 0.18 -5.32
N LEU A 149 -14.08 -0.49 -5.30
CA LEU A 149 -13.83 -1.65 -4.43
C LEU A 149 -13.88 -1.25 -2.95
N MET A 150 -13.28 -0.12 -2.61
CA MET A 150 -13.30 0.44 -1.26
C MET A 150 -14.71 0.83 -0.80
N ASP A 151 -15.54 1.43 -1.67
CA ASP A 151 -16.93 1.80 -1.35
C ASP A 151 -17.85 0.59 -1.20
N SER A 152 -17.48 -0.52 -1.82
CA SER A 152 -18.22 -1.79 -1.72
C SER A 152 -17.86 -2.61 -0.48
N ALA A 153 -16.81 -2.20 0.26
CA ALA A 153 -16.37 -2.88 1.47
C ALA A 153 -17.19 -2.43 2.70
N THR A 154 -17.23 -3.28 3.72
CA THR A 154 -17.91 -2.97 4.99
C THR A 154 -17.19 -1.86 5.76
N ASP A 155 -15.86 -1.90 5.78
CA ASP A 155 -15.03 -0.96 6.51
C ASP A 155 -14.77 0.31 5.68
N LYS A 156 -14.46 1.41 6.35
CA LYS A 156 -14.08 2.67 5.69
C LYS A 156 -12.61 2.61 5.26
N PHE A 157 -12.35 2.94 3.99
CA PHE A 157 -11.01 3.07 3.43
C PHE A 157 -10.70 4.47 2.90
N TYR A 158 -9.42 4.87 2.98
CA TYR A 158 -8.89 6.15 2.50
C TYR A 158 -8.14 5.98 1.18
N LEU A 159 -8.27 6.95 0.28
CA LEU A 159 -7.47 7.07 -0.94
C LEU A 159 -6.82 8.45 -0.91
N SER A 160 -5.48 8.51 -0.94
CA SER A 160 -4.70 9.75 -1.01
C SER A 160 -3.84 9.78 -2.27
N ALA A 161 -3.30 10.95 -2.59
CA ALA A 161 -2.32 11.14 -3.64
C ALA A 161 -1.26 12.16 -3.20
N ALA A 162 -0.07 12.03 -3.77
CA ALA A 162 1.08 12.88 -3.49
C ALA A 162 1.57 13.56 -4.78
N PRO A 163 0.87 14.60 -5.27
CA PRO A 163 1.27 15.27 -6.49
C PRO A 163 2.56 16.07 -6.29
N LEU A 164 3.44 16.02 -7.28
CA LEU A 164 4.54 16.98 -7.40
C LEU A 164 3.99 18.40 -7.70
N PRO A 165 4.69 19.47 -7.28
CA PRO A 165 4.30 20.86 -7.56
C PRO A 165 4.24 21.22 -9.05
#